data_AF-A0A8C6RWW0-F1
#
_entry.id   AF-A0A8C6RWW0-F1
#
_cell.length_a   1.000
_cell.length_b   1.000
_cell.length_c   1.000
_cell.angle_alpha   90.00
_cell.angle_beta   90.00
_cell.angle_gamma   90.00
#
_symmetry.space_group_name_H-M   'P 1'
#
loop_
_entity.id
_entity.type
_entity.pdbx_description
1 polymer ?
#
loop_
_entity_poly.entity_id
_entity_poly.type
_entity_poly.pdbx_seq_one_letter_code
_entity_poly.pdbx_strand_id
1 'polypeptide(L)'
;ALFYLLQDRSKRLEKVHVVIGPKTCDLDSLISAFTYAYFLDKVSPPGVLCLPVLNIPRTEFNYFTKTRFILEELNISDSFHIFRDEINLHQLNDEGKLSITLVGSNVLGSEDGILESAVVRVINPVEQSDGELELPESSSSLVLKELLREAPELITEQLAHVLRGSILFKWMTMDLEVSEKQEEILSILEEQFPNLPPRDDIISVFQETQLSAQGLSIEQTILKDLKELSDGEIKVAISTVNMTLEVRTGCFPMCLMNDWSECSPCLCIFS
;
A
#
# COMPACT_ATOMS: atom_id res chain seq x y z
N ALA A 1 -7.12 17.61 6.68
CA ALA A 1 -7.03 17.88 8.14
C ALA A 1 -5.61 17.65 8.70
N LEU A 2 -4.89 16.60 8.28
CA LEU A 2 -3.49 16.37 8.67
C LEU A 2 -2.57 17.56 8.32
N PHE A 3 -2.73 18.15 7.13
CA PHE A 3 -1.99 19.35 6.71
C PHE A 3 -2.20 20.57 7.63
N TYR A 4 -3.40 20.74 8.18
CA TYR A 4 -3.69 21.80 9.16
C TYR A 4 -3.11 21.47 10.56
N LEU A 5 -3.08 20.19 10.96
CA LEU A 5 -2.38 19.72 12.16
C LEU A 5 -0.85 19.92 12.07
N LEU A 6 -0.26 19.76 10.87
CA LEU A 6 1.15 20.03 10.61
C LEU A 6 1.49 21.52 10.75
N GLN A 7 0.59 22.41 10.32
CA GLN A 7 0.81 23.85 10.32
C GLN A 7 0.78 24.46 11.74
N ASP A 8 -0.05 23.91 12.64
CA ASP A 8 -0.18 24.39 14.02
C ASP A 8 0.93 23.86 14.94
N ARG A 9 1.53 22.70 14.61
CA ARG A 9 2.65 22.10 15.37
C ARG A 9 4.04 22.56 14.93
N SER A 10 4.21 23.17 13.74
CA SER A 10 5.54 23.41 13.14
C SER A 10 6.50 24.28 13.97
N LYS A 11 6.00 25.07 14.93
CA LYS A 11 6.83 25.90 15.81
C LYS A 11 7.43 25.16 17.02
N ARG A 12 7.13 23.86 17.22
CA ARG A 12 7.63 23.04 18.35
C ARG A 12 8.11 21.63 17.96
N LEU A 13 8.25 21.31 16.67
CA LEU A 13 8.65 19.98 16.23
C LEU A 13 10.18 19.83 16.27
N GLU A 14 10.65 18.90 17.10
CA GLU A 14 12.08 18.60 17.26
C GLU A 14 12.53 17.51 16.28
N LYS A 15 11.68 16.52 16.03
CA LYS A 15 11.95 15.41 15.10
C LYS A 15 10.71 14.99 14.32
N VAL A 16 10.94 14.40 13.16
CA VAL A 16 9.91 13.79 12.31
C VAL A 16 10.28 12.33 12.08
N HIS A 17 9.43 11.42 12.54
CA HIS A 17 9.55 9.99 12.30
C HIS A 17 8.62 9.58 11.18
N VAL A 18 9.17 9.17 10.05
CA VAL A 18 8.41 8.71 8.90
C VAL A 18 8.36 7.20 8.89
N VAL A 19 7.17 6.64 8.72
CA VAL A 19 6.97 5.21 8.45
C VAL A 19 6.62 5.07 6.97
N ILE A 20 7.46 4.35 6.23
CA ILE A 20 7.36 4.28 4.76
C ILE A 20 7.38 2.82 4.28
N GLY A 21 6.44 2.52 3.36
CA GLY A 21 6.34 1.24 2.69
C GLY A 21 7.04 1.20 1.32
N PRO A 22 7.07 0.04 0.64
CA PRO A 22 7.52 -0.05 -0.75
C PRO A 22 6.63 0.74 -1.72
N LYS A 23 7.19 1.06 -2.91
CA LYS A 23 6.45 1.70 -4.01
C LYS A 23 5.32 0.86 -4.59
N THR A 24 5.32 -0.45 -4.30
CA THR A 24 4.23 -1.35 -4.69
C THR A 24 2.91 -0.99 -4.03
N CYS A 25 2.94 -0.26 -2.90
CA CYS A 25 1.78 0.27 -2.20
C CYS A 25 0.64 -0.78 -2.06
N ASP A 26 1.03 -2.03 -1.77
CA ASP A 26 0.07 -3.09 -1.48
C ASP A 26 -0.60 -2.83 -0.12
N LEU A 27 -1.81 -3.37 0.04
CA LEU A 27 -2.63 -3.13 1.23
C LEU A 27 -1.89 -3.48 2.52
N ASP A 28 -1.18 -4.61 2.54
CA ASP A 28 -0.43 -5.07 3.71
C ASP A 28 0.61 -4.03 4.15
N SER A 29 1.46 -3.60 3.21
CA SER A 29 2.45 -2.55 3.47
C SER A 29 1.82 -1.23 3.94
N LEU A 30 0.70 -0.82 3.34
CA LEU A 30 0.03 0.44 3.67
C LEU A 30 -0.59 0.42 5.07
N ILE A 31 -1.38 -0.60 5.37
CA ILE A 31 -2.00 -0.77 6.70
C ILE A 31 -0.94 -0.91 7.78
N SER A 32 0.15 -1.63 7.50
CA SER A 32 1.28 -1.75 8.41
C SER A 32 1.94 -0.41 8.69
N ALA A 33 2.19 0.40 7.66
CA ALA A 33 2.77 1.72 7.82
C ALA A 33 1.87 2.66 8.64
N PHE A 34 0.56 2.62 8.40
CA PHE A 34 -0.42 3.45 9.13
C PHE A 34 -0.51 3.05 10.59
N THR A 35 -0.63 1.74 10.84
CA THR A 35 -0.71 1.19 12.18
C THR A 35 0.56 1.51 12.97
N TYR A 36 1.73 1.33 12.37
CA TYR A 36 2.98 1.58 13.06
C TYR A 36 3.22 3.07 13.29
N ALA A 37 2.84 3.95 12.36
CA ALA A 37 2.89 5.39 12.59
C ALA A 37 1.95 5.82 13.72
N TYR A 38 0.76 5.23 13.79
CA TYR A 38 -0.18 5.45 14.90
C TYR A 38 0.40 4.98 16.24
N PHE A 39 0.99 3.78 16.28
CA PHE A 39 1.70 3.28 17.46
C PHE A 39 2.80 4.25 17.91
N LEU A 40 3.67 4.67 16.98
CA LEU A 40 4.74 5.62 17.26
C LEU A 40 4.20 6.98 17.75
N ASP A 41 3.08 7.49 17.21
CA ASP A 41 2.46 8.75 17.69
C ASP A 41 2.02 8.65 19.16
N LYS A 42 1.65 7.44 19.63
CA LYS A 42 1.19 7.23 21.01
C LYS A 42 2.31 6.97 22.00
N VAL A 43 3.39 6.31 21.57
CA VAL A 43 4.49 5.92 22.46
C VAL A 43 5.69 6.89 22.41
N SER A 44 5.78 7.74 21.38
CA SER A 44 6.91 8.65 21.23
C SER A 44 6.87 9.83 22.22
N PRO A 45 8.03 10.37 22.62
CA PRO A 45 8.10 11.57 23.44
C PRO A 45 7.42 12.79 22.78
N PRO A 46 6.96 13.77 23.58
CA PRO A 46 6.49 15.05 23.07
C PRO A 46 7.55 15.72 22.16
N GLY A 47 7.13 16.27 21.02
CA GLY A 47 8.02 16.95 20.07
C GLY A 47 8.46 16.07 18.89
N VAL A 48 8.19 14.77 18.93
CA VAL A 48 8.32 13.86 17.77
C VAL A 48 6.98 13.80 17.03
N LEU A 49 7.02 14.01 15.72
CA LEU A 49 5.86 13.84 14.84
C LEU A 49 6.02 12.56 14.02
N CYS A 50 5.09 11.63 14.20
CA CYS A 50 5.09 10.34 13.52
C CYS A 50 4.10 10.35 12.35
N LEU A 51 4.58 10.10 11.13
CA LEU A 51 3.78 10.21 9.91
C LEU A 51 3.89 8.94 9.07
N PRO A 52 2.76 8.34 8.66
CA PRO A 52 2.79 7.36 7.59
C PRO A 52 2.95 8.10 6.25
N VAL A 53 3.91 7.66 5.43
CA VAL A 53 4.15 8.21 4.10
C VAL A 53 4.04 7.09 3.05
N LEU A 54 3.18 7.31 2.05
CA LEU A 54 3.09 6.44 0.88
C LEU A 54 4.26 6.76 -0.05
N ASN A 55 5.04 5.75 -0.41
CA ASN A 55 6.26 5.91 -1.21
C ASN A 55 5.98 6.05 -2.72
N ILE A 56 4.96 6.82 -3.05
CA ILE A 56 4.52 7.13 -4.41
C ILE A 56 4.05 8.59 -4.45
N PRO A 57 4.09 9.26 -5.62
CA PRO A 57 3.45 10.55 -5.79
C PRO A 57 1.93 10.47 -5.65
N ARG A 58 1.28 11.54 -5.15
CA ARG A 58 -0.20 11.58 -5.05
C ARG A 58 -0.88 11.32 -6.39
N THR A 59 -0.31 11.83 -7.49
CA THR A 59 -0.85 11.65 -8.84
C THR A 59 -0.89 10.19 -9.27
N GLU A 60 -0.02 9.34 -8.72
CA GLU A 60 0.05 7.92 -9.06
C GLU A 60 -0.91 7.05 -8.25
N PHE A 61 -1.49 7.58 -7.15
CA PHE A 61 -2.35 6.77 -6.29
C PHE A 61 -3.60 6.25 -7.00
N ASN A 62 -4.07 6.96 -8.02
CA ASN A 62 -5.21 6.55 -8.85
C ASN A 62 -4.96 5.23 -9.62
N TYR A 63 -3.70 4.82 -9.79
CA TYR A 63 -3.36 3.53 -10.41
C TYR A 63 -3.46 2.35 -9.43
N PHE A 64 -3.59 2.60 -8.13
CA PHE A 64 -3.69 1.57 -7.08
C PHE A 64 -5.15 1.30 -6.70
N THR A 65 -6.00 1.12 -7.71
CA THR A 65 -7.47 1.01 -7.53
C THR A 65 -7.89 -0.12 -6.61
N LYS A 66 -7.19 -1.26 -6.63
CA LYS A 66 -7.41 -2.37 -5.68
C LYS A 66 -7.24 -1.90 -4.25
N THR A 67 -6.08 -1.31 -3.94
CA THR A 67 -5.78 -0.79 -2.61
C THR A 67 -6.78 0.29 -2.22
N ARG A 68 -7.09 1.23 -3.12
CA ARG A 68 -8.02 2.32 -2.85
C ARG A 68 -9.44 1.84 -2.57
N PHE A 69 -9.97 0.92 -3.39
CA PHE A 69 -11.30 0.35 -3.16
C PHE A 69 -11.38 -0.31 -1.79
N ILE A 70 -10.37 -1.09 -1.41
CA ILE A 70 -10.34 -1.74 -0.10
C ILE A 70 -10.25 -0.71 1.04
N LEU A 71 -9.49 0.38 0.86
CA LEU A 71 -9.44 1.44 1.85
C LEU A 71 -10.79 2.15 2.02
N GLU A 72 -11.52 2.35 0.93
CA GLU A 72 -12.89 2.89 0.96
C GLU A 72 -13.83 1.95 1.74
N GLU A 73 -13.78 0.64 1.51
CA GLU A 73 -14.54 -0.38 2.27
C GLU A 73 -14.15 -0.41 3.76
N LEU A 74 -12.88 -0.12 4.09
CA LEU A 74 -12.38 -0.02 5.46
C LEU A 74 -12.63 1.35 6.11
N ASN A 75 -13.37 2.26 5.46
CA ASN A 75 -13.61 3.64 5.90
C ASN A 75 -12.33 4.47 6.11
N ILE A 76 -11.27 4.19 5.36
CA ILE A 76 -10.00 4.92 5.37
C ILE A 76 -9.97 5.86 4.16
N SER A 77 -10.11 7.17 4.39
CA SER A 77 -10.15 8.17 3.31
C SER A 77 -8.75 8.59 2.83
N ASP A 78 -8.59 8.61 1.50
CA ASP A 78 -7.42 9.14 0.78
C ASP A 78 -6.95 10.54 1.18
N SER A 79 -7.88 11.33 1.72
CA SER A 79 -7.62 12.72 2.13
C SER A 79 -6.68 12.85 3.34
N PHE A 80 -6.43 11.75 4.05
CA PHE A 80 -5.53 11.71 5.20
C PHE A 80 -4.15 11.14 4.90
N HIS A 81 -3.93 10.61 3.69
CA HIS A 81 -2.64 10.03 3.29
C HIS A 81 -1.63 11.13 2.94
N ILE A 82 -0.39 10.99 3.42
CA ILE A 82 0.75 11.80 3.00
C ILE A 82 1.52 11.03 1.93
N PHE A 83 1.76 11.67 0.80
CA PHE A 83 2.50 11.09 -0.32
C PHE A 83 3.95 11.54 -0.35
N ARG A 84 4.80 10.80 -1.08
CA ARG A 84 6.25 11.04 -1.15
C ARG A 84 6.60 12.45 -1.66
N ASP A 85 5.77 13.00 -2.54
CA ASP A 85 5.89 14.33 -3.13
C ASP A 85 5.36 15.48 -2.25
N GLU A 86 4.73 15.15 -1.11
CA GLU A 86 4.17 16.15 -0.18
C GLU A 86 5.07 16.41 1.03
N ILE A 87 6.13 15.62 1.18
CA ILE A 87 7.09 15.73 2.29
C ILE A 87 8.54 15.66 1.76
N ASN A 88 9.32 16.70 2.09
CA ASN A 88 10.72 16.75 1.70
C ASN A 88 11.60 16.00 2.71
N LEU A 89 11.74 14.68 2.52
CA LEU A 89 12.60 13.84 3.37
C LEU A 89 14.07 14.26 3.33
N HIS A 90 14.60 14.68 2.17
CA HIS A 90 16.00 15.10 2.07
C HIS A 90 16.27 16.34 2.93
N GLN A 91 15.39 17.34 2.89
CA GLN A 91 15.51 18.52 3.74
C GLN A 91 15.43 18.15 5.23
N LEU A 92 14.50 17.28 5.63
CA LEU A 92 14.40 16.83 7.03
C LEU A 92 15.66 16.08 7.49
N ASN A 93 16.29 15.31 6.59
CA ASN A 93 17.54 14.62 6.84
C ASN A 93 18.71 15.61 6.98
N ASP A 94 18.81 16.58 6.07
CA ASP A 94 19.83 17.64 6.09
C ASP A 94 19.75 18.50 7.37
N GLU A 95 18.53 18.72 7.87
CA GLU A 95 18.28 19.41 9.14
C GLU A 95 18.54 18.52 10.39
N GLY A 96 18.85 17.23 10.21
CA GLY A 96 19.09 16.28 11.30
C GLY A 96 17.84 15.90 12.09
N LYS A 97 16.65 16.09 11.51
CA LYS A 97 15.36 15.89 12.17
C LYS A 97 14.66 14.59 11.76
N LEU A 98 15.13 13.94 10.71
CA LEU A 98 14.47 12.75 10.14
C LEU A 98 14.84 11.47 10.89
N SER A 99 13.84 10.62 11.10
CA SER A 99 14.01 9.20 11.40
C SER A 99 13.04 8.41 10.54
N ILE A 100 13.45 7.24 10.06
CA ILE A 100 12.68 6.41 9.13
C ILE A 100 12.50 5.01 9.71
N THR A 101 11.25 4.52 9.71
CA THR A 101 10.95 3.09 9.80
C THR A 101 10.53 2.59 8.43
N LEU A 102 11.22 1.56 7.91
CA LEU A 102 10.80 0.84 6.71
C LEU A 102 9.84 -0.28 7.10
N VAL A 103 8.77 -0.44 6.33
CA VAL A 103 7.78 -1.51 6.52
C VAL A 103 7.54 -2.23 5.19
N GLY A 104 7.46 -3.57 5.20
CA GLY A 104 7.23 -4.38 4.00
C GLY A 104 8.38 -4.35 2.97
N SER A 105 9.47 -3.68 3.29
CA SER A 105 10.72 -3.63 2.53
C SER A 105 11.88 -3.37 3.47
N ASN A 106 13.09 -3.79 3.09
CA ASN A 106 14.31 -3.54 3.85
C ASN A 106 15.28 -2.58 3.19
N VAL A 107 14.95 -2.09 1.99
CA VAL A 107 15.80 -1.20 1.21
C VAL A 107 15.00 0.00 0.74
N LEU A 108 15.66 1.16 0.77
CA LEU A 108 15.18 2.35 0.09
C LEU A 108 15.49 2.24 -1.41
N GLY A 109 14.72 2.97 -2.23
CA GLY A 109 15.03 3.10 -3.65
C GLY A 109 16.40 3.75 -3.85
N SER A 110 17.04 3.50 -5.00
CA SER A 110 18.38 4.04 -5.30
C SER A 110 18.47 5.58 -5.19
N GLU A 111 17.37 6.27 -5.47
CA GLU A 111 17.22 7.72 -5.34
C GLU A 111 17.28 8.21 -3.89
N ASP A 112 16.97 7.34 -2.94
CA ASP A 112 16.86 7.62 -1.51
C ASP A 112 18.04 7.06 -0.70
N GLY A 113 19.13 6.63 -1.36
CA GLY A 113 20.29 6.06 -0.68
C GLY A 113 20.93 6.97 0.38
N ILE A 114 20.82 8.30 0.21
CA ILE A 114 21.32 9.29 1.19
C ILE A 114 20.50 9.24 2.49
N LEU A 115 19.26 8.75 2.44
CA LEU A 115 18.36 8.66 3.59
C LEU A 115 18.59 7.37 4.40
N GLU A 116 19.45 6.44 3.95
CA GLU A 116 19.76 5.21 4.68
C GLU A 116 20.25 5.47 6.11
N SER A 117 21.02 6.55 6.31
CA SER A 117 21.48 6.95 7.65
C SER A 117 20.36 7.36 8.61
N ALA A 118 19.18 7.70 8.09
CA ALA A 118 18.00 8.04 8.88
C ALA A 118 17.14 6.82 9.20
N VAL A 119 17.41 5.64 8.62
CA VAL A 119 16.66 4.41 8.90
C VAL A 119 17.03 3.90 10.29
N VAL A 120 16.06 3.92 11.21
CA VAL A 120 16.23 3.48 12.61
C VAL A 120 15.60 2.13 12.88
N ARG A 121 14.70 1.67 12.00
CA ARG A 121 13.95 0.42 12.16
C ARG A 121 13.52 -0.14 10.81
N VAL A 122 13.51 -1.46 10.69
CA VAL A 122 12.98 -2.20 9.54
C VAL A 122 12.00 -3.26 10.07
N ILE A 123 10.80 -3.29 9.49
CA ILE A 123 9.76 -4.29 9.75
C ILE A 123 9.46 -4.98 8.43
N ASN A 124 10.22 -6.03 8.14
CA ASN A 124 10.12 -6.77 6.90
C ASN A 124 9.99 -8.28 7.19
N PRO A 125 8.98 -8.98 6.64
CA PRO A 125 8.85 -10.43 6.76
C PRO A 125 10.09 -11.22 6.36
N VAL A 126 10.83 -10.75 5.34
CA VAL A 126 12.00 -11.47 4.79
C VAL A 126 13.20 -11.47 5.75
N GLU A 127 13.29 -10.50 6.68
CA GLU A 127 14.42 -10.40 7.61
C GLU A 127 14.21 -11.15 8.93
N GLN A 128 12.98 -11.64 9.17
CA GLN A 128 12.64 -12.37 10.40
C GLN A 128 12.52 -13.88 10.21
N SER A 129 12.71 -14.40 8.99
CA SER A 129 12.80 -15.84 8.75
C SER A 129 14.19 -16.36 9.12
N ASP A 130 14.31 -16.89 10.34
CA ASP A 130 15.55 -17.47 10.86
C ASP A 130 15.81 -18.83 10.19
N GLY A 131 16.24 -18.82 8.92
CA GLY A 131 16.73 -19.99 8.17
C GLY A 131 15.76 -21.16 7.92
N GLU A 132 14.54 -21.11 8.46
CA GLU A 132 13.52 -22.15 8.31
C GLU A 132 12.62 -21.83 7.11
N LEU A 133 12.25 -22.86 6.34
CA LEU A 133 11.37 -22.79 5.15
C LEU A 133 9.93 -22.43 5.53
N GLU A 134 9.75 -21.39 6.33
CA GLU A 134 8.46 -20.90 6.77
C GLU A 134 7.86 -19.95 5.73
N LEU A 135 6.54 -20.03 5.55
CA LEU A 135 5.80 -19.18 4.65
C LEU A 135 6.01 -17.70 5.04
N PRO A 136 6.14 -16.78 4.07
CA PRO A 136 6.38 -15.37 4.39
C PRO A 136 5.25 -14.81 5.25
N GLU A 137 5.57 -14.30 6.44
CA GLU A 137 4.59 -13.58 7.26
C GLU A 137 4.13 -12.29 6.57
N SER A 138 2.96 -11.76 6.93
CA SER A 138 2.57 -10.41 6.48
C SER A 138 3.25 -9.34 7.32
N SER A 139 3.47 -8.15 6.75
CA SER A 139 4.00 -7.00 7.50
C SER A 139 3.03 -6.59 8.61
N SER A 140 1.73 -6.73 8.35
CA SER A 140 0.67 -6.38 9.31
C SER A 140 0.72 -7.29 10.52
N SER A 141 1.04 -8.58 10.33
CA SER A 141 1.22 -9.54 11.42
C SER A 141 2.41 -9.16 12.29
N LEU A 142 3.54 -8.75 11.69
CA LEU A 142 4.71 -8.30 12.45
C LEU A 142 4.42 -7.04 13.27
N VAL A 143 3.76 -6.06 12.66
CA VAL A 143 3.33 -4.84 13.35
C VAL A 143 2.39 -5.18 14.50
N LEU A 144 1.41 -6.06 14.27
CA LEU A 144 0.46 -6.49 15.30
C LEU A 144 1.16 -7.20 16.48
N LYS A 145 2.12 -8.09 16.22
CA LYS A 145 2.92 -8.74 17.29
C LYS A 145 3.64 -7.71 18.15
N GLU A 146 4.19 -6.66 17.54
CA GLU A 146 4.88 -5.59 18.26
C GLU A 146 3.89 -4.77 19.10
N LEU A 147 2.72 -4.40 18.56
CA LEU A 147 1.68 -3.69 19.31
C LEU A 147 1.16 -4.51 20.50
N LEU A 148 0.87 -5.80 20.29
CA LEU A 148 0.41 -6.70 21.36
C LEU A 148 1.42 -6.82 22.51
N ARG A 149 2.72 -6.72 22.20
CA ARG A 149 3.81 -6.82 23.18
C ARG A 149 4.04 -5.51 23.93
N GLU A 150 4.06 -4.38 23.21
CA GLU A 150 4.55 -3.11 23.76
C GLU A 150 3.41 -2.18 24.23
N ALA A 151 2.25 -2.22 23.57
CA ALA A 151 1.11 -1.35 23.87
C ALA A 151 -0.25 -1.97 23.43
N PRO A 152 -0.66 -3.12 23.99
CA PRO A 152 -1.88 -3.82 23.59
C PRO A 152 -3.14 -2.97 23.77
N GLU A 153 -3.13 -2.01 24.70
CA GLU A 153 -4.24 -1.06 24.93
C GLU A 153 -4.51 -0.12 23.76
N LEU A 154 -3.58 0.02 22.82
CA LEU A 154 -3.76 0.84 21.62
C LEU A 154 -4.55 0.13 20.53
N ILE A 155 -4.72 -1.19 20.64
CA ILE A 155 -5.48 -2.00 19.70
C ILE A 155 -6.97 -1.77 20.00
N THR A 156 -7.64 -1.06 19.11
CA THR A 156 -9.09 -0.87 19.16
C THR A 156 -9.79 -1.91 18.29
N GLU A 157 -11.10 -2.09 18.47
CA GLU A 157 -11.90 -2.98 17.61
C GLU A 157 -11.77 -2.60 16.13
N GLN A 158 -11.72 -1.29 15.82
CA GLN A 158 -11.51 -0.80 14.45
C GLN A 158 -10.10 -1.14 13.93
N LEU A 159 -9.06 -0.95 14.75
CA LEU A 159 -7.69 -1.27 14.33
C LEU A 159 -7.51 -2.78 14.16
N ALA A 160 -8.11 -3.58 15.05
CA ALA A 160 -8.16 -5.04 14.95
C ALA A 160 -8.86 -5.47 13.65
N HIS A 161 -9.99 -4.87 13.30
CA HIS A 161 -10.70 -5.16 12.06
C HIS A 161 -9.83 -4.89 10.82
N VAL A 162 -9.19 -3.72 10.77
CA VAL A 162 -8.31 -3.30 9.67
C VAL A 162 -7.07 -4.19 9.55
N LEU A 163 -6.39 -4.49 10.66
CA LEU A 163 -5.23 -5.39 10.68
C LEU A 163 -5.61 -6.81 10.26
N ARG A 164 -6.73 -7.33 10.77
CA ARG A 164 -7.23 -8.66 10.40
C ARG A 164 -7.54 -8.75 8.90
N GLY A 165 -8.22 -7.75 8.35
CA GLY A 165 -8.49 -7.68 6.92
C GLY A 165 -7.21 -7.63 6.09
N SER A 166 -6.24 -6.82 6.51
CA SER A 166 -4.94 -6.72 5.85
C SER A 166 -4.16 -8.03 5.82
N ILE A 167 -4.11 -8.73 6.97
CA ILE A 167 -3.48 -10.05 7.08
C ILE A 167 -4.20 -11.01 6.10
N LEU A 168 -5.51 -11.20 6.24
CA LEU A 168 -6.29 -12.09 5.37
C LEU A 168 -6.10 -11.80 3.87
N PHE A 169 -6.08 -10.52 3.49
CA PHE A 169 -5.85 -10.10 2.11
C PHE A 169 -4.48 -10.54 1.57
N LYS A 170 -3.43 -10.45 2.39
CA LYS A 170 -2.08 -10.88 2.01
C LYS A 170 -2.06 -12.36 1.64
N TRP A 171 -2.70 -13.20 2.45
CA TRP A 171 -2.76 -14.64 2.23
C TRP A 171 -3.56 -15.00 0.98
N MET A 172 -4.71 -14.36 0.76
CA MET A 172 -5.48 -14.54 -0.48
C MET A 172 -4.67 -14.14 -1.72
N THR A 173 -3.88 -13.07 -1.63
CA THR A 173 -3.07 -12.59 -2.76
C THR A 173 -1.92 -13.54 -3.08
N MET A 174 -1.42 -14.27 -2.10
CA MET A 174 -0.32 -15.24 -2.28
C MET A 174 -0.80 -16.62 -2.71
N ASP A 175 -2.12 -16.87 -2.76
CA ASP A 175 -2.73 -18.19 -3.00
C ASP A 175 -2.16 -19.26 -2.05
N LEU A 176 -1.93 -18.86 -0.80
CA LEU A 176 -1.39 -19.71 0.26
C LEU A 176 -2.45 -20.00 1.32
N GLU A 177 -2.45 -21.22 1.85
CA GLU A 177 -3.19 -21.54 3.06
C GLU A 177 -2.62 -20.77 4.26
N VAL A 178 -3.49 -20.28 5.14
CA VAL A 178 -3.09 -19.56 6.36
C VAL A 178 -2.28 -20.50 7.26
N SER A 179 -1.02 -20.14 7.52
CA SER A 179 -0.15 -20.95 8.40
C SER A 179 -0.65 -20.97 9.85
N GLU A 180 -0.26 -21.98 10.64
CA GLU A 180 -0.65 -22.08 12.07
C GLU A 180 -0.31 -20.83 12.88
N LYS A 181 0.87 -20.23 12.67
CA LYS A 181 1.30 -19.00 13.36
C LYS A 181 0.41 -17.80 13.07
N GLN A 182 -0.25 -17.81 11.92
CA GLN A 182 -1.08 -16.71 11.44
C GLN A 182 -2.52 -16.94 11.85
N GLU A 183 -2.94 -18.20 11.90
CA GLU A 183 -4.18 -18.54 12.58
C GLU A 183 -4.13 -18.14 14.06
N GLU A 184 -2.99 -18.36 14.72
CA GLU A 184 -2.78 -17.91 16.11
C GLU A 184 -2.95 -16.38 16.25
N ILE A 185 -2.33 -15.59 15.37
CA ILE A 185 -2.42 -14.12 15.48
C ILE A 185 -3.83 -13.59 15.19
N LEU A 186 -4.52 -14.21 14.23
CA LEU A 186 -5.92 -13.89 13.92
C LEU A 186 -6.84 -14.27 15.10
N SER A 187 -6.62 -15.44 15.71
CA SER A 187 -7.37 -15.89 16.89
C SER A 187 -7.23 -14.95 18.07
N ILE A 188 -6.02 -14.43 18.32
CA ILE A 188 -5.79 -13.44 19.39
C ILE A 188 -6.68 -12.21 19.20
N LEU A 189 -6.79 -11.68 17.97
CA LEU A 189 -7.67 -10.55 17.68
C LEU A 189 -9.14 -10.90 17.89
N GLU A 190 -9.57 -12.08 17.45
CA GLU A 190 -10.96 -12.52 17.50
C GLU A 190 -11.43 -12.81 18.92
N GLU A 191 -10.55 -13.35 19.76
CA GLU A 191 -10.80 -13.54 21.19
C GLU A 191 -10.89 -12.19 21.93
N GLN A 192 -10.02 -11.23 21.59
CA GLN A 192 -10.03 -9.89 22.20
C GLN A 192 -11.22 -9.05 21.74
N PHE A 193 -11.67 -9.23 20.50
CA PHE A 193 -12.73 -8.43 19.87
C PHE A 193 -13.81 -9.34 19.27
N PRO A 194 -14.71 -9.91 20.10
CA PRO A 194 -15.70 -10.89 19.65
C PRO A 194 -16.81 -10.31 18.75
N ASN A 195 -16.92 -8.98 18.67
CA ASN A 195 -17.88 -8.30 17.78
C ASN A 195 -17.34 -8.09 16.37
N LEU A 196 -16.08 -8.46 16.10
CA LEU A 196 -15.54 -8.37 14.75
C LEU A 196 -16.40 -9.20 13.79
N PRO A 197 -16.62 -8.72 12.55
CA PRO A 197 -17.43 -9.47 11.58
C PRO A 197 -16.80 -10.83 11.27
N PRO A 198 -17.58 -11.80 10.77
CA PRO A 198 -17.05 -13.06 10.24
C PRO A 198 -15.92 -12.83 9.23
N ARG A 199 -14.96 -13.77 9.17
CA ARG A 199 -13.90 -13.72 8.17
C ARG A 199 -14.48 -13.73 6.75
N ASP A 200 -15.48 -14.58 6.50
CA ASP A 200 -16.12 -14.75 5.19
C ASP A 200 -16.67 -13.43 4.60
N ASP A 201 -17.14 -12.52 5.45
CA ASP A 201 -17.61 -11.19 5.01
C ASP A 201 -16.44 -10.37 4.44
N ILE A 202 -15.25 -10.47 5.04
CA ILE A 202 -14.03 -9.84 4.53
C ILE A 202 -13.56 -10.54 3.24
N ILE A 203 -13.56 -11.88 3.23
CA ILE A 203 -13.11 -12.67 2.08
C ILE A 203 -13.95 -12.37 0.85
N SER A 204 -15.28 -12.36 1.00
CA SER A 204 -16.21 -12.08 -0.10
C SER A 204 -15.99 -10.70 -0.70
N VAL A 205 -15.86 -9.66 0.13
CA VAL A 205 -15.53 -8.29 -0.34
C VAL A 205 -14.22 -8.28 -1.14
N PHE A 206 -13.18 -8.96 -0.67
CA PHE A 206 -11.91 -9.01 -1.40
C PHE A 206 -11.98 -9.79 -2.71
N GLN A 207 -12.74 -10.88 -2.76
CA GLN A 207 -12.96 -11.65 -3.99
C GLN A 207 -13.74 -10.83 -5.03
N GLU A 208 -14.80 -10.14 -4.62
CA GLU A 208 -15.55 -9.22 -5.48
C GLU A 208 -14.67 -8.09 -5.99
N THR A 209 -13.82 -7.53 -5.12
CA THR A 209 -12.84 -6.50 -5.47
C THR A 209 -11.82 -7.03 -6.48
N GLN A 210 -11.30 -8.25 -6.30
CA GLN A 210 -10.35 -8.84 -7.23
C GLN A 210 -10.96 -8.99 -8.64
N LEU A 211 -12.20 -9.44 -8.73
CA LEU A 211 -12.92 -9.59 -9.99
C LEU A 211 -13.14 -8.24 -10.68
N SER A 212 -13.62 -7.24 -9.94
CA SER A 212 -13.87 -5.89 -10.46
C SER A 212 -12.57 -5.20 -10.92
N ALA A 213 -11.52 -5.29 -10.10
CA ALA A 213 -10.26 -4.64 -10.38
C ALA A 213 -9.41 -5.37 -11.42
N GLN A 214 -9.70 -6.63 -11.77
CA GLN A 214 -9.05 -7.29 -12.89
C GLN A 214 -9.33 -6.55 -14.21
N GLY A 215 -10.57 -6.08 -14.41
CA GLY A 215 -10.93 -5.25 -15.57
C GLY A 215 -10.19 -3.91 -15.61
N LEU A 216 -10.18 -3.20 -14.48
CA LEU A 216 -9.50 -1.90 -14.33
C LEU A 216 -7.97 -2.02 -14.43
N SER A 217 -7.39 -3.13 -13.98
CA SER A 217 -5.93 -3.33 -14.00
C SER A 217 -5.35 -3.36 -15.41
N ILE A 218 -6.09 -3.86 -16.41
CA ILE A 218 -5.62 -3.92 -17.79
C ILE A 218 -5.56 -2.51 -18.37
N GLU A 219 -6.66 -1.77 -18.26
CA GLU A 219 -6.78 -0.39 -18.74
C GLU A 219 -5.73 0.52 -18.07
N GLN A 220 -5.50 0.34 -16.77
CA GLN A 220 -4.52 1.12 -16.02
C GLN A 220 -3.07 0.72 -16.33
N THR A 221 -2.80 -0.56 -16.55
CA THR A 221 -1.46 -1.00 -16.99
C THR A 221 -1.14 -0.40 -18.35
N ILE A 222 -2.13 -0.34 -19.25
CA ILE A 222 -2.02 0.36 -20.54
C ILE A 222 -1.75 1.85 -20.32
N LEU A 223 -2.47 2.53 -19.41
CA LEU A 223 -2.26 3.96 -19.17
C LEU A 223 -0.91 4.27 -18.50
N LYS A 224 -0.39 3.36 -17.67
CA LYS A 224 0.83 3.57 -16.88
C LYS A 224 2.10 3.73 -17.72
N ASP A 225 2.26 2.96 -18.80
CA ASP A 225 3.42 3.07 -19.71
C ASP A 225 3.01 3.60 -21.09
N LEU A 226 1.89 4.32 -21.16
CA LEU A 226 1.42 4.92 -22.40
C LEU A 226 2.38 6.03 -22.84
N LYS A 227 2.88 5.92 -24.07
CA LYS A 227 3.73 6.89 -24.76
C LYS A 227 3.02 7.30 -26.04
N GLU A 228 2.82 8.59 -26.20
CA GLU A 228 2.16 9.16 -27.37
C GLU A 228 3.19 9.69 -28.36
N LEU A 229 2.96 9.40 -29.65
CA LEU A 229 3.71 9.90 -30.78
C LEU A 229 2.73 10.55 -31.75
N SER A 230 3.07 11.73 -32.25
CA SER A 230 2.26 12.43 -33.24
C SER A 230 3.12 12.92 -34.38
N ASP A 231 2.74 12.62 -35.61
CA ASP A 231 3.36 13.12 -36.85
C ASP A 231 2.26 13.54 -37.84
N GLY A 232 2.07 14.86 -37.98
CA GLY A 232 1.02 15.44 -38.82
C GLY A 232 -0.39 15.01 -38.39
N GLU A 233 -1.10 14.30 -39.27
CA GLU A 233 -2.45 13.78 -39.01
C GLU A 233 -2.45 12.46 -38.22
N ILE A 234 -1.30 11.82 -38.06
CA ILE A 234 -1.20 10.50 -37.41
C ILE A 234 -0.86 10.69 -35.93
N LYS A 235 -1.68 10.10 -35.06
CA LYS A 235 -1.43 9.96 -33.62
C LYS A 235 -1.36 8.49 -33.26
N VAL A 236 -0.32 8.08 -32.56
CA VAL A 236 -0.07 6.71 -32.11
C VAL A 236 0.16 6.74 -30.60
N ALA A 237 -0.49 5.84 -29.89
CA ALA A 237 -0.24 5.60 -28.48
C ALA A 237 0.31 4.18 -28.30
N ILE A 238 1.45 4.05 -27.62
CA ILE A 238 2.15 2.79 -27.41
C ILE A 238 2.24 2.56 -25.91
N SER A 239 1.82 1.40 -25.43
CA SER A 239 2.00 1.01 -24.03
C SER A 239 2.55 -0.40 -23.90
N THR A 240 3.42 -0.60 -22.92
CA THR A 240 3.98 -1.92 -22.61
C THR A 240 3.15 -2.57 -21.51
N VAL A 241 2.60 -3.75 -21.80
CA VAL A 241 1.82 -4.54 -20.84
C VAL A 241 2.43 -5.93 -20.73
N ASN A 242 2.77 -6.36 -19.52
CA ASN A 242 3.23 -7.72 -19.25
C ASN A 242 2.04 -8.55 -18.71
N MET A 243 1.46 -9.39 -19.56
CA MET A 243 0.32 -10.25 -19.20
C MET A 243 0.38 -11.61 -19.89
N THR A 244 -0.24 -12.62 -19.29
CA THR A 244 -0.42 -13.94 -19.90
C THR A 244 -1.54 -13.87 -20.94
N LEU A 245 -1.22 -14.12 -22.21
CA LEU A 245 -2.20 -14.10 -23.30
C LEU A 245 -2.99 -15.42 -23.33
N GLU A 246 -4.28 -15.38 -23.00
CA GLU A 246 -5.20 -16.43 -23.43
C GLU A 246 -5.55 -16.24 -24.91
N VAL A 247 -5.10 -17.17 -25.76
CA VAL A 247 -5.45 -17.18 -27.18
C VAL A 247 -6.93 -17.55 -27.33
N ARG A 248 -7.82 -16.58 -27.33
CA ARG A 248 -9.18 -16.77 -27.85
C ARG A 248 -9.15 -16.57 -29.37
N THR A 249 -9.36 -17.66 -30.11
CA THR A 249 -9.55 -17.64 -31.56
C THR A 249 -10.86 -16.93 -31.90
N GLY A 250 -10.82 -15.60 -31.99
CA GLY A 250 -11.96 -14.76 -32.36
C GLY A 250 -11.48 -13.41 -32.90
N CYS A 251 -11.91 -13.09 -34.11
CA CYS A 251 -11.57 -11.85 -34.81
C CYS A 251 -12.17 -10.65 -34.05
N PHE A 252 -11.33 -9.73 -33.55
CA PHE A 252 -11.80 -8.46 -32.98
C PHE A 252 -11.82 -7.35 -34.05
N PRO A 253 -12.86 -6.51 -34.09
CA PRO A 253 -13.01 -5.46 -35.08
C PRO A 253 -12.00 -4.33 -34.83
N MET A 254 -11.39 -3.87 -35.93
CA MET A 254 -10.49 -2.72 -35.97
C MET A 254 -11.35 -1.44 -35.97
N CYS A 255 -11.36 -0.68 -34.86
CA CYS A 255 -12.03 0.61 -34.80
C CYS A 255 -11.08 1.72 -35.26
N LEU A 256 -11.32 2.27 -36.45
CA LEU A 256 -10.87 3.60 -36.84
C LEU A 256 -11.93 4.59 -36.35
N MET A 257 -11.63 5.45 -35.37
CA MET A 257 -12.58 6.46 -34.85
C MET A 257 -11.95 7.86 -34.84
N ASN A 258 -12.77 8.85 -35.21
CA ASN A 258 -12.42 10.27 -35.35
C ASN A 258 -12.83 11.15 -34.14
N ASP A 259 -13.45 10.59 -33.09
CA ASP A 259 -13.91 11.34 -31.91
C ASP A 259 -13.76 10.52 -30.61
N TRP A 260 -13.31 11.18 -29.54
CA TRP A 260 -12.81 10.55 -28.29
C TRP A 260 -13.84 10.44 -27.15
N SER A 261 -15.14 10.63 -27.42
CA SER A 261 -16.21 10.58 -26.38
C SER A 261 -16.84 9.20 -26.17
N GLU A 262 -16.43 8.17 -26.93
CA GLU A 262 -17.02 6.82 -26.89
C GLU A 262 -15.91 5.75 -26.95
N CYS A 263 -15.08 5.62 -25.91
CA CYS A 263 -14.05 4.57 -25.86
C CYS A 263 -14.64 3.23 -25.41
N SER A 264 -14.52 2.20 -26.25
CA SER A 264 -14.38 0.79 -25.84
C SER A 264 -12.94 0.35 -26.17
N PRO A 265 -12.23 -0.34 -25.26
CA PRO A 265 -10.79 -0.56 -25.40
C PRO A 265 -10.50 -1.70 -26.36
N CYS A 266 -9.92 -1.43 -27.54
CA CYS A 266 -9.24 -2.43 -28.37
C CYS A 266 -8.34 -1.74 -29.43
N LEU A 267 -7.01 -1.85 -29.28
CA LEU A 267 -6.15 -2.43 -30.31
C LEU A 267 -4.73 -2.70 -29.78
N CYS A 268 -4.29 -3.96 -29.87
CA CYS A 268 -2.90 -4.40 -29.77
C CYS A 268 -2.33 -4.52 -31.20
N ILE A 269 -1.11 -4.02 -31.44
CA ILE A 269 -0.37 -4.26 -32.69
C ILE A 269 0.79 -5.22 -32.36
N PHE A 270 0.81 -6.39 -33.01
CA PHE A 270 1.99 -7.26 -33.08
C PHE A 270 2.58 -7.22 -34.49
N SER A 271 3.91 -7.18 -34.55
CA SER A 271 4.73 -7.38 -35.75
C SER A 271 4.70 -8.82 -36.25
#